data_AF-A0A7C1ZWH8-F1
#
_entry.id   AF-A0A7C1ZWH8-F1
#
_cell.length_a   1.000
_cell.length_b   1.000
_cell.length_c   1.000
_cell.angle_alpha   90.00
_cell.angle_beta   90.00
_cell.angle_gamma   90.00
#
_symmetry.space_group_name_H-M   'P 1'
#
loop_
_entity.id
_entity.type
_entity.pdbx_description
1 polymer ?
#
loop_
_entity_poly.entity_id
_entity_poly.type
_entity_poly.pdbx_seq_one_letter_code
_entity_poly.pdbx_strand_id
1 'polypeptide(L)'
;MIDQTDKHLKEWVATIEDNITVSLEAPIDLKDKDQRVIWLYLIDLAEMTPHQESKKSNWRIFLRYLVTVSATPPEEAHRLLGKLLLATLESSEFEVEPEPIPVSLWTAFGIIPRPAFMLRVPLNTQKLDRKSKPVLNLVAHTPQR
;
A
#
# COMPACT_ATOMS: atom_id res chain seq x y z
N MET A 1 3.72 1.28 -11.49
CA MET A 1 4.06 -0.15 -11.32
C MET A 1 4.38 -0.38 -9.84
N ILE A 2 4.28 -1.61 -9.31
CA ILE A 2 4.38 -1.88 -7.86
C ILE A 2 5.71 -1.39 -7.28
N ASP A 3 6.81 -1.60 -8.00
CA ASP A 3 8.16 -1.11 -7.70
C ASP A 3 8.23 0.43 -7.53
N GLN A 4 7.44 1.18 -8.30
CA GLN A 4 7.36 2.64 -8.17
C GLN A 4 6.59 3.05 -6.91
N THR A 5 5.54 2.30 -6.57
CA THR A 5 4.79 2.51 -5.33
C THR A 5 5.64 2.17 -4.12
N ASP A 6 6.40 1.07 -4.15
CA ASP A 6 7.34 0.68 -3.11
C ASP A 6 8.41 1.76 -2.86
N LYS A 7 8.98 2.30 -3.95
CA LYS A 7 9.96 3.39 -3.88
C LYS A 7 9.34 4.66 -3.30
N HIS A 8 8.17 5.06 -3.79
CA HIS A 8 7.44 6.23 -3.30
C HIS A 8 7.11 6.09 -1.82
N LEU A 9 6.67 4.91 -1.38
CA LEU A 9 6.32 4.67 0.03
C LEU A 9 7.55 4.77 0.94
N LYS A 10 8.72 4.26 0.51
CA LYS A 10 9.98 4.45 1.24
C LYS A 10 10.38 5.91 1.35
N GLU A 11 10.29 6.65 0.23
CA GLU A 11 10.62 8.08 0.19
C GLU A 11 9.67 8.87 1.09
N TRP A 12 8.37 8.55 1.06
CA TRP A 12 7.37 9.17 1.93
C TRP A 12 7.64 8.91 3.41
N VAL A 13 7.94 7.66 3.81
CA VAL A 13 8.30 7.35 5.21
C VAL A 13 9.55 8.13 5.66
N ALA A 14 10.53 8.29 4.77
CA ALA A 14 11.73 9.08 5.06
C ALA A 14 11.43 10.58 5.28
N THR A 15 10.28 11.10 4.82
CA THR A 15 9.86 12.48 5.14
C THR A 15 9.29 12.63 6.55
N ILE A 16 8.87 11.54 7.18
CA ILE A 16 8.21 11.54 8.49
C ILE A 16 9.21 11.39 9.63
N GLU A 17 10.20 10.51 9.45
CA GLU A 17 11.22 10.25 10.46
C GLU A 17 12.58 10.01 9.81
N ASP A 18 13.57 10.79 10.25
CA ASP A 18 14.95 10.65 9.82
C ASP A 18 15.65 9.49 10.55
N ASN A 19 16.66 8.90 9.90
CA ASN A 19 17.55 7.91 10.52
C ASN A 19 16.81 6.65 11.05
N ILE A 20 15.87 6.14 10.24
CA ILE A 20 15.17 4.88 10.47
C ILE A 20 15.36 3.93 9.28
N THR A 21 15.47 2.63 9.57
CA THR A 21 15.57 1.62 8.52
C THR A 21 14.17 1.28 8.01
N VAL A 22 13.92 1.44 6.71
CA VAL A 22 12.65 1.04 6.08
C VAL A 22 12.85 -0.22 5.25
N SER A 23 12.16 -1.30 5.60
CA SER A 23 12.22 -2.60 4.91
C SER A 23 10.89 -2.96 4.26
N LEU A 24 10.95 -3.60 3.09
CA LEU A 24 9.79 -4.22 2.42
C LEU A 24 9.71 -5.72 2.69
N GLU A 25 10.69 -6.28 3.40
CA GLU A 25 10.73 -7.69 3.76
C GLU A 25 9.69 -8.00 4.84
N ALA A 26 9.43 -9.30 5.07
CA ALA A 26 8.61 -9.73 6.19
C ALA A 26 9.21 -9.24 7.51
N PRO A 27 8.38 -8.81 8.49
CA PRO A 27 8.88 -8.43 9.80
C PRO A 27 9.53 -9.63 10.50
N ILE A 28 10.68 -9.38 11.12
CA ILE A 28 11.44 -10.38 11.86
C ILE A 28 11.70 -9.91 13.30
N ASP A 29 11.99 -10.85 14.19
CA ASP A 29 12.56 -10.55 15.51
C ASP A 29 14.02 -10.09 15.34
N LEU A 30 14.24 -8.80 15.63
CA LEU A 30 15.57 -8.20 15.58
C LEU A 30 16.40 -8.74 16.74
N LYS A 31 17.63 -9.16 16.41
CA LYS A 31 18.62 -9.57 17.43
C LYS A 31 19.20 -8.35 18.14
N ASP A 32 19.30 -7.24 17.43
CA ASP A 32 19.76 -5.97 17.95
C ASP A 32 18.57 -5.17 18.50
N LYS A 33 18.66 -4.76 19.77
CA LYS A 33 17.59 -4.03 20.46
C LYS A 33 17.62 -2.53 20.17
N ASP A 34 18.76 -1.99 19.73
CA ASP A 34 18.92 -0.56 19.47
C ASP A 34 18.47 -0.18 18.06
N GLN A 35 18.21 -1.18 17.22
CA GLN A 35 17.78 -0.96 15.84
C GLN A 35 16.31 -0.53 15.77
N ARG A 36 16.06 0.57 15.05
CA ARG A 36 14.73 1.07 14.72
C ARG A 36 14.39 0.71 13.29
N VAL A 37 13.32 -0.06 13.10
CA VAL A 37 12.90 -0.56 11.79
C VAL A 37 11.41 -0.36 11.59
N ILE A 38 11.05 0.17 10.42
CA ILE A 38 9.69 0.19 9.89
C ILE A 38 9.63 -0.86 8.78
N TRP A 39 8.68 -1.80 8.91
CA TRP A 39 8.35 -2.72 7.83
C TRP A 39 7.10 -2.24 7.10
N LEU A 40 7.19 -2.26 5.78
CA LEU A 40 6.11 -2.00 4.84
C LEU A 40 5.95 -3.26 3.99
N TYR A 41 5.34 -4.29 4.57
CA TYR A 41 5.25 -5.59 3.94
C TYR A 41 3.98 -5.71 3.11
N LEU A 42 4.11 -5.93 1.79
CA LEU A 42 2.97 -6.13 0.90
C LEU A 42 2.32 -7.50 1.19
N ILE A 43 1.10 -7.47 1.73
CA ILE A 43 0.34 -8.67 2.12
C ILE A 43 -0.39 -9.26 0.92
N ASP A 44 -1.19 -8.44 0.25
CA ASP A 44 -2.00 -8.84 -0.89
C ASP A 44 -2.39 -7.64 -1.77
N LEU A 45 -3.13 -7.95 -2.83
CA LEU A 45 -3.73 -7.00 -3.76
C LEU A 45 -5.25 -7.08 -3.56
N ALA A 46 -5.90 -5.95 -3.29
CA ALA A 46 -7.35 -5.90 -3.16
C ALA A 46 -8.00 -5.20 -4.35
N GLU A 47 -9.11 -5.74 -4.84
CA GLU A 47 -9.99 -5.07 -5.80
C GLU A 47 -10.96 -4.13 -5.07
N MET A 48 -11.22 -2.98 -5.66
CA MET A 48 -12.29 -2.10 -5.20
C MET A 48 -13.64 -2.72 -5.61
N THR A 49 -14.43 -3.22 -4.65
CA THR A 49 -15.82 -3.62 -4.94
C THR A 49 -16.55 -2.38 -5.46
N PRO A 50 -17.02 -2.36 -6.71
CA PRO A 50 -17.68 -1.18 -7.24
C PRO A 50 -18.96 -0.95 -6.45
N HIS A 51 -19.04 0.18 -5.73
CA HIS A 51 -20.36 0.73 -5.41
C HIS A 51 -21.06 0.93 -6.76
N GLN A 52 -22.17 0.23 -6.95
CA GLN A 52 -22.97 0.31 -8.16
C GLN A 52 -23.25 1.78 -8.50
N GLU A 53 -23.28 2.06 -9.81
CA GLU A 53 -23.60 3.35 -10.46
C GLU A 53 -22.40 4.16 -10.98
N SER A 54 -21.70 3.63 -11.98
CA SER A 54 -21.59 4.31 -13.28
C SER A 54 -20.71 3.52 -14.26
N LYS A 55 -21.05 3.65 -15.54
CA LYS A 55 -20.68 2.82 -16.69
C LYS A 55 -19.22 3.00 -17.17
N LYS A 56 -18.27 3.08 -16.25
CA LYS A 56 -16.82 3.00 -16.52
C LYS A 56 -16.21 2.12 -15.45
N SER A 57 -16.03 0.84 -15.77
CA SER A 57 -15.29 -0.10 -14.93
C SER A 57 -13.82 0.33 -14.90
N ASN A 58 -13.51 1.31 -14.05
CA ASN A 58 -12.15 1.64 -13.69
C ASN A 58 -11.73 0.62 -12.64
N TRP A 59 -11.16 -0.48 -13.10
CA TRP A 59 -10.50 -1.45 -12.24
C TRP A 59 -9.46 -0.72 -11.36
N ARG A 60 -9.78 -0.49 -10.08
CA ARG A 60 -8.90 0.13 -9.10
C ARG A 60 -8.36 -0.99 -8.21
N ILE A 61 -7.08 -1.30 -8.38
CA ILE A 61 -6.33 -2.22 -7.50
C ILE A 61 -5.76 -1.40 -6.36
N PHE A 62 -5.86 -1.91 -5.14
CA PHE A 62 -5.11 -1.43 -4.00
C PHE A 62 -4.01 -2.43 -3.64
N LEU A 63 -2.85 -1.89 -3.30
CA LEU A 63 -1.79 -2.64 -2.64
C LEU A 63 -2.05 -2.56 -1.13
N ARG A 64 -2.12 -3.71 -0.45
CA ARG A 64 -2.34 -3.77 1.00
C ARG A 64 -1.04 -4.08 1.72
N TYR A 65 -0.50 -3.09 2.41
CA TYR A 65 0.73 -3.21 3.18
C TYR A 65 0.44 -3.34 4.67
N LEU A 66 1.05 -4.33 5.32
CA LEU A 66 1.20 -4.32 6.77
C LEU A 66 2.29 -3.31 7.14
N VAL A 67 1.90 -2.26 7.86
CA VAL A 67 2.83 -1.30 8.46
C VAL A 67 3.05 -1.69 9.91
N THR A 68 4.27 -2.08 10.25
CA THR A 68 4.66 -2.40 11.63
C THR A 68 6.04 -1.87 11.96
N VAL A 69 6.32 -1.71 13.24
CA VAL A 69 7.54 -1.06 13.71
C VAL A 69 8.18 -1.85 14.84
N SER A 70 9.50 -1.77 14.94
CA SER A 70 10.27 -2.26 16.08
C SER A 70 11.25 -1.17 16.51
N ALA A 71 11.19 -0.85 17.78
CA ALA A 71 12.09 0.05 18.47
C ALA A 71 12.10 -0.31 19.96
N THR A 72 13.21 -0.01 20.63
CA THR A 72 13.32 -0.11 22.08
C THR A 72 13.53 1.30 22.65
N PRO A 73 12.78 1.71 23.68
CA PRO A 73 11.75 0.96 24.40
C PRO A 73 10.40 0.92 23.65
N PRO A 74 9.41 0.11 24.07
CA PRO A 74 8.12 -0.05 23.36
C PRO A 74 7.36 1.27 23.11
N GLU A 75 7.50 2.25 23.99
CA GLU A 75 6.91 3.59 23.85
C GLU A 75 7.42 4.30 22.59
N GLU A 76 8.68 4.06 22.20
CA GLU A 76 9.25 4.60 20.97
C GLU A 76 8.60 3.95 19.75
N ALA A 77 8.34 2.64 19.79
CA ALA A 77 7.61 1.94 18.74
C ALA A 77 6.18 2.51 18.61
N HIS A 78 5.48 2.74 19.72
CA HIS A 78 4.15 3.38 19.69
C HIS A 78 4.19 4.80 19.13
N ARG A 79 5.20 5.60 19.51
CA ARG A 79 5.38 6.97 19.01
C ARG A 79 5.60 6.98 17.50
N LEU A 80 6.48 6.12 17.00
CA LEU A 80 6.75 6.00 15.57
C LEU A 80 5.52 5.54 14.79
N LEU A 81 4.82 4.52 15.27
CA LEU A 81 3.59 4.06 14.63
C LEU A 81 2.51 5.16 14.62
N GLY A 82 2.37 5.90 15.73
CA GLY A 82 1.43 7.02 15.83
C GLY A 82 1.73 8.13 14.83
N LYS A 83 3.00 8.50 14.66
CA LYS A 83 3.41 9.46 13.61
C LYS A 83 3.05 8.98 12.21
N LEU A 84 3.36 7.72 11.89
CA LEU A 84 3.03 7.13 10.59
C LEU A 84 1.53 7.09 10.35
N LEU A 85 0.76 6.71 11.36
CA LEU A 85 -0.69 6.65 11.28
C LEU A 85 -1.29 8.03 11.02
N LEU A 86 -0.90 9.04 11.80
CA LEU A 86 -1.38 10.41 11.63
C LEU A 86 -1.01 10.98 10.25
N ALA A 87 0.25 10.81 9.83
CA ALA A 87 0.68 11.22 8.49
C ALA A 87 -0.09 10.51 7.37
N THR A 88 -0.46 9.24 7.57
CA THR A 88 -1.31 8.49 6.63
C THR A 88 -2.69 9.12 6.56
N LEU A 89 -3.31 9.43 7.71
CA LEU A 89 -4.65 10.02 7.79
C LEU A 89 -4.72 11.45 7.22
N GLU A 90 -3.62 12.20 7.28
CA GLU A 90 -3.51 13.53 6.68
C GLU A 90 -3.24 13.48 5.16
N SER A 91 -2.77 12.35 4.65
CA SER A 91 -2.51 12.15 3.22
C SER A 91 -3.78 11.76 2.46
N SER A 92 -3.96 12.34 1.28
CA SER A 92 -5.00 11.91 0.32
C SER A 92 -4.55 10.75 -0.57
N GLU A 93 -3.28 10.35 -0.49
CA GLU A 93 -2.69 9.31 -1.32
C GLU A 93 -2.90 7.90 -0.76
N PHE A 94 -3.20 7.80 0.53
CA PHE A 94 -3.20 6.55 1.27
C PHE A 94 -4.47 6.39 2.12
N GLU A 95 -4.83 5.14 2.40
CA GLU A 95 -5.97 4.83 3.26
C GLU A 95 -5.56 3.86 4.36
N VAL A 96 -6.04 4.09 5.58
CA VAL A 96 -5.91 3.14 6.69
C VAL A 96 -7.08 2.17 6.65
N GLU A 97 -6.79 0.88 6.74
CA GLU A 97 -7.82 -0.15 6.95
C GLU A 97 -8.20 -0.23 8.42
N PRO A 98 -9.49 -0.06 8.76
CA PRO A 98 -9.96 -0.12 10.14
C PRO A 98 -10.04 -1.56 10.68
N GLU A 99 -9.99 -2.58 9.81
CA GLU A 99 -10.08 -3.97 10.23
C GLU A 99 -8.88 -4.39 11.08
N PRO A 100 -9.11 -5.14 12.18
CA PRO A 100 -8.02 -5.61 13.02
C PRO A 100 -7.14 -6.59 12.25
N ILE A 101 -5.83 -6.51 12.50
CA ILE A 101 -4.86 -7.43 11.90
C ILE A 101 -5.08 -8.85 12.44
N PRO A 102 -5.31 -9.86 11.59
CA PRO A 102 -5.57 -11.22 12.04
C PRO A 102 -4.38 -11.80 12.83
N VAL A 103 -4.67 -12.46 13.95
CA VAL A 103 -3.63 -13.11 14.79
C VAL A 103 -2.83 -14.15 14.01
N SER A 104 -3.47 -14.84 13.06
CA SER A 104 -2.83 -15.84 12.19
C SER A 104 -1.69 -15.27 11.35
N LEU A 105 -1.72 -13.98 11.03
CA LEU A 105 -0.64 -13.32 10.28
C LEU A 105 0.66 -13.28 11.09
N TRP A 106 0.56 -12.95 12.38
CA TRP A 106 1.70 -12.97 13.29
C TRP A 106 2.26 -14.38 13.48
N THR A 107 1.37 -15.38 13.59
CA THR A 107 1.78 -16.79 13.63
C THR A 107 2.52 -17.21 12.36
N ALA A 108 2.09 -16.76 11.18
CA ALA A 108 2.75 -17.06 9.91
C ALA A 108 4.16 -16.45 9.81
N PHE A 109 4.37 -15.26 10.38
CA PHE A 109 5.71 -14.66 10.47
C PHE A 109 6.59 -15.32 11.54
N GLY A 110 6.01 -16.07 12.48
CA GLY A 110 6.75 -16.69 13.58
C GLY A 110 7.29 -15.68 14.60
N ILE A 111 6.66 -14.51 14.71
CA ILE A 111 7.06 -13.43 15.63
C ILE A 111 5.93 -13.10 16.61
N ILE A 112 6.28 -12.43 17.70
CA ILE A 112 5.31 -11.89 18.66
C ILE A 112 4.50 -10.77 17.96
N PRO A 113 3.16 -10.69 18.16
CA PRO A 113 2.35 -9.59 17.65
C PRO A 113 2.90 -8.21 18.05
N ARG A 114 2.85 -7.25 17.12
CA ARG A 114 3.40 -5.91 17.31
C ARG A 114 2.36 -4.83 17.00
N PRO A 115 2.56 -3.62 17.51
CA PRO A 115 1.84 -2.45 17.05
C PRO A 115 1.93 -2.34 15.52
N ALA A 116 0.78 -2.29 14.86
CA ALA A 116 0.68 -2.27 13.41
C ALA A 116 -0.69 -1.76 12.95
N PHE A 117 -0.75 -1.30 11.71
CA PHE A 117 -1.99 -1.05 10.99
C PHE A 117 -1.85 -1.51 9.53
N MET A 118 -2.98 -1.66 8.86
CA MET A 118 -3.00 -2.04 7.45
C MET A 118 -3.19 -0.78 6.59
N LEU A 119 -2.35 -0.65 5.56
CA LEU A 119 -2.29 0.49 4.66
C LEU A 119 -2.73 0.08 3.27
N ARG A 120 -3.70 0.78 2.70
CA ARG A 120 -4.11 0.67 1.30
C ARG A 120 -3.48 1.78 0.48
N VAL A 121 -2.83 1.38 -0.61
CA VAL A 121 -2.25 2.30 -1.58
C VAL A 121 -2.86 2.05 -2.96
N PRO A 122 -3.56 3.03 -3.57
CA PRO A 122 -4.16 2.86 -4.89
C PRO A 122 -3.06 2.69 -5.94
N LEU A 123 -3.13 1.59 -6.70
CA LEU A 123 -2.23 1.36 -7.82
C LEU A 123 -2.68 2.24 -9.00
N ASN A 124 -1.92 3.29 -9.30
CA ASN A 124 -2.25 4.17 -10.42
C ASN A 124 -1.95 3.48 -11.77
N THR A 125 -3.01 3.01 -12.45
CA THR A 125 -2.96 2.34 -13.75
C THR A 125 -3.09 3.26 -14.95
N GLN A 126 -3.26 4.58 -14.78
CA GLN A 126 -3.48 5.53 -15.91
C GLN A 126 -2.36 5.52 -16.96
N LYS A 127 -1.17 4.96 -16.66
CA LYS A 127 -0.11 4.75 -17.66
C LYS A 127 -0.34 3.55 -18.60
N LEU A 128 -1.30 2.66 -18.33
CA LEU A 128 -1.54 1.46 -19.14
C LEU A 128 -2.37 1.74 -20.40
N ASP A 129 -3.18 2.81 -20.42
CA ASP A 129 -4.08 3.15 -21.54
C ASP A 129 -3.38 3.66 -22.81
N ARG A 130 -2.06 3.82 -22.77
CA ARG A 130 -1.31 4.42 -23.87
C ARG A 130 -0.79 3.36 -24.85
N LYS A 131 -1.66 2.55 -25.47
CA LYS A 131 -1.38 1.86 -26.75
C LYS A 131 -2.53 1.07 -27.40
N SER A 132 -3.78 1.50 -27.30
CA SER A 132 -4.84 0.96 -28.18
C SER A 132 -5.02 1.88 -29.38
N LYS A 133 -4.49 1.49 -30.54
CA LYS A 133 -4.77 2.18 -31.81
C LYS A 133 -6.30 2.21 -32.01
N PRO A 134 -6.91 3.35 -32.38
CA PRO A 134 -8.33 3.36 -32.69
C PRO A 134 -8.58 2.44 -33.89
N VAL A 135 -9.44 1.44 -33.71
CA VAL A 135 -9.95 0.65 -34.83
C VAL A 135 -10.83 1.60 -35.65
N LEU A 136 -10.34 2.05 -36.81
CA LEU A 136 -11.16 2.77 -37.76
C LEU A 136 -12.29 1.83 -38.23
N ASN A 137 -13.50 2.09 -37.76
CA ASN A 137 -14.70 1.58 -38.42
C ASN A 137 -14.81 2.29 -39.78
N LEU A 138 -14.36 1.63 -40.84
CA LEU A 138 -14.67 2.00 -42.21
C LEU A 138 -16.18 1.81 -42.40
N VAL A 139 -16.92 2.92 -42.33
CA VAL A 139 -18.32 2.98 -42.77
C VAL A 139 -18.32 2.78 -44.28
N ALA A 140 -18.67 1.57 -44.73
CA ALA A 140 -18.95 1.31 -46.14
C ALA A 140 -20.28 2.00 -46.50
N HIS A 141 -20.18 3.24 -46.95
CA HIS A 141 -21.25 3.90 -47.70
C HIS A 141 -21.36 3.19 -49.05
N THR A 142 -22.51 2.56 -49.32
CA THR A 142 -22.88 2.20 -50.70
C THR A 142 -24.21 2.88 -51.02
N PRO A 143 -24.29 3.68 -52.09
CA PRO A 143 -25.47 4.49 -52.39
C PRO A 143 -26.63 3.65 -52.92
N GLN A 144 -27.83 4.14 -52.64
CA GLN A 144 -29.10 3.57 -53.09
C GLN A 144 -29.21 3.47 -54.61
N ARG A 145 -29.89 2.42 -55.08
CA ARG A 145 -30.77 2.44 -56.25
C ARG A 145 -31.98 1.55 -56.01
#